data_AF-A0A8T4B9G5-F1
#
_entry.id   AF-A0A8T4B9G5-F1
#
_cell.length_a   1.000
_cell.length_b   1.000
_cell.length_c   1.000
_cell.angle_alpha   90.00
_cell.angle_beta   90.00
_cell.angle_gamma   90.00
#
_symmetry.space_group_name_H-M   'P 1'
#
loop_
_entity.id
_entity.type
_entity.pdbx_description
1 polymer ?
#
loop_
_entity_poly.entity_id
_entity_poly.type
_entity_poly.pdbx_seq_one_letter_code
_entity_poly.pdbx_strand_id
1 'polypeptide(L)'
;MAEQQAVLDKWFLRQDVINQLIESGEETVEAQLFADRILSIAETEEAEFRSLSDPFDRSVALVLSLVREEDLDAWNIDLSKFLKFFTQRVKNNSTNLDLPACGRLIRLSWEVLHHQAIDLFDRVQRTDEEEEWDEGFDFGWESEYDDEAFLFTNSILQGDADDILPTLFGERIRREEGRPVTLGELLSAFKDAADDAEGLRLREENRIAHQAELKDYLENIGGRMHNEDLEGDIGRCWSALRRSCLESNSNKVPVDNVKAHLRVILEEIFGAVPEGYQDEAKVTSFIAGLFLTHRGFASISQDVAPDGDIFLEDLWPDLDDFQQVKDAIDELDEKQNVESQDEDSGSVQFAKKRAEKMRLIEEAERKEKELEIEEKASLETVAIDASEIDDSFQKHEWLVE
;
A
#
# COMPACT_ATOMS: atom_id res chain seq x y z
N MET A 1 55.24 21.16 26.12
CA MET A 1 54.65 21.73 24.89
C MET A 1 53.99 20.65 24.03
N ALA A 2 54.67 19.54 23.71
CA ALA A 2 54.06 18.41 22.98
C ALA A 2 52.83 17.78 23.69
N GLU A 3 52.87 17.60 25.01
CA GLU A 3 51.71 17.10 25.78
C GLU A 3 50.51 18.06 25.79
N GLN A 4 50.76 19.38 25.73
CA GLN A 4 49.68 20.38 25.68
C GLN A 4 49.05 20.44 24.28
N GLN A 5 49.84 20.27 23.21
CA GLN A 5 49.32 20.14 21.84
C GLN A 5 48.49 18.85 21.69
N ALA A 6 48.97 17.71 22.18
CA ALA A 6 48.23 16.46 22.11
C ALA A 6 46.90 16.49 22.90
N VAL A 7 46.84 17.20 24.03
CA VAL A 7 45.59 17.38 24.81
C VAL A 7 44.63 18.34 24.09
N LEU A 8 45.14 19.38 23.44
CA LEU A 8 44.34 20.29 22.62
C LEU A 8 43.76 19.56 21.41
N ASP A 9 44.55 18.74 20.72
CA ASP A 9 44.12 17.96 19.55
C ASP A 9 42.99 16.97 19.90
N LYS A 10 43.06 16.34 21.08
CA LYS A 10 41.99 15.47 21.60
C LYS A 10 40.70 16.23 21.88
N TRP A 11 40.80 17.40 22.51
CA TRP A 11 39.63 18.23 22.81
C TRP A 11 38.98 18.76 21.52
N PHE A 12 39.80 19.17 20.55
CA PHE A 12 39.32 19.61 19.24
C PHE A 12 38.66 18.48 18.46
N LEU A 13 39.23 17.28 18.43
CA LEU A 13 38.61 16.13 17.79
C LEU A 13 37.23 15.81 18.39
N ARG A 14 37.14 15.82 19.73
CA ARG A 14 35.87 15.60 20.44
C ARG A 14 34.82 16.63 20.04
N GLN A 15 35.19 17.92 20.05
CA GLN A 15 34.27 18.99 19.72
C GLN A 15 33.86 18.97 18.24
N ASP A 16 34.78 18.62 17.33
CA ASP A 16 34.51 18.50 15.90
C ASP A 16 33.50 17.39 15.64
N VAL A 17 33.70 16.20 16.21
CA VAL A 17 32.75 15.08 16.11
C VAL A 17 31.37 15.47 16.64
N ILE A 18 31.29 16.12 17.81
CA ILE A 18 30.00 16.57 18.37
C ILE A 18 29.30 17.55 17.43
N ASN A 19 30.04 18.53 16.90
CA ASN A 19 29.46 19.53 16.01
C ASN A 19 28.92 18.90 14.72
N GLN A 20 29.68 17.97 14.13
CA GLN A 20 29.30 17.29 12.89
C GLN A 20 28.07 16.38 13.09
N LEU A 21 27.98 15.66 14.21
CA LEU A 21 26.82 14.82 14.51
C LEU A 21 25.56 15.64 14.82
N ILE A 22 25.71 16.81 15.45
CA ILE A 22 24.59 17.73 15.63
C ILE A 22 24.14 18.31 14.27
N GLU A 23 25.07 18.57 13.37
CA GLU A 23 24.77 19.05 12.01
C GLU A 23 24.08 17.97 11.16
N SER A 24 24.43 16.69 11.33
CA SER A 24 23.74 15.56 10.67
C SER A 24 22.36 15.26 11.27
N GLY A 25 22.01 15.87 12.41
CA GLY A 25 20.68 15.82 13.01
C GLY A 25 20.55 14.85 14.18
N GLU A 26 21.64 14.40 14.78
CA GLU A 26 21.62 13.50 15.95
C GLU A 26 21.22 14.20 17.26
N GLU A 27 20.74 13.39 18.22
CA GLU A 27 20.49 13.88 19.57
C GLU A 27 21.80 14.28 20.25
N THR A 28 21.79 15.43 20.93
CA THR A 28 22.98 15.98 21.60
C THR A 28 23.58 15.01 22.63
N VAL A 29 22.75 14.16 23.26
CA VAL A 29 23.20 13.17 24.24
C VAL A 29 23.96 12.02 23.55
N GLU A 30 23.44 11.52 22.44
CA GLU A 30 24.07 10.43 21.68
C GLU A 30 25.40 10.87 21.05
N ALA A 31 25.43 12.09 20.49
CA ALA A 31 26.64 12.68 19.95
C ALA A 31 27.76 12.80 21.01
N GLN A 32 27.41 13.16 22.25
CA GLN A 32 28.37 13.23 23.36
C GLN A 32 28.89 11.86 23.76
N LEU A 33 28.01 10.86 23.89
CA LEU A 33 28.39 9.49 24.22
C LEU A 33 29.32 8.90 23.16
N PHE A 34 29.03 9.16 21.89
CA PHE A 34 29.85 8.71 20.79
C PHE A 34 31.23 9.39 20.77
N ALA A 35 31.28 10.71 20.97
CA ALA A 35 32.54 11.43 21.04
C ALA A 35 33.41 10.96 22.22
N ASP A 36 32.81 10.70 23.38
CA ASP A 36 33.50 10.15 24.55
C ASP A 36 33.99 8.71 24.31
N ARG A 37 33.21 7.89 23.56
CA ARG A 37 33.62 6.56 23.10
C ARG A 37 34.83 6.64 22.17
N ILE A 38 34.83 7.53 21.18
CA ILE A 38 35.98 7.74 20.28
C ILE A 38 37.22 8.18 21.05
N LEU A 39 37.08 9.09 22.01
CA LEU A 39 38.21 9.51 22.84
C LEU A 39 38.82 8.34 23.60
N SER A 40 37.99 7.47 24.19
CA SER A 40 38.48 6.27 24.88
C SER A 40 39.28 5.35 23.96
N ILE A 41 38.86 5.23 22.69
CA ILE A 41 39.54 4.42 21.68
C ILE A 41 40.84 5.10 21.23
N ALA A 42 40.83 6.42 21.05
CA ALA A 42 42.03 7.19 20.70
C ALA A 42 43.11 7.14 21.81
N GLU A 43 42.71 6.88 23.05
CA GLU A 43 43.60 6.69 24.20
C GLU A 43 44.18 5.29 24.29
N THR A 44 43.50 4.27 23.78
CA THR A 44 44.06 2.90 23.73
C THR A 44 45.25 2.82 22.77
N GLU A 45 46.31 2.12 23.20
CA GLU A 45 47.52 1.93 22.40
C GLU A 45 47.28 0.97 21.23
N GLU A 46 48.03 1.13 20.14
CA GLU A 46 47.81 0.40 18.87
C GLU A 46 47.91 -1.13 19.01
N ALA A 47 48.65 -1.61 20.01
CA ALA A 47 48.75 -3.03 20.34
C ALA A 47 47.44 -3.62 20.90
N GLU A 48 46.57 -2.77 21.46
CA GLU A 48 45.30 -3.16 22.08
C GLU A 48 44.14 -3.15 21.09
N PHE A 49 44.31 -2.61 19.87
CA PHE A 49 43.25 -2.54 18.86
C PHE A 49 42.68 -3.90 18.43
N ARG A 50 43.46 -4.97 18.57
CA ARG A 50 42.98 -6.35 18.33
C ARG A 50 42.15 -6.92 19.48
N SER A 51 42.21 -6.30 20.66
CA SER A 51 41.55 -6.75 21.88
C SER A 51 40.20 -6.09 22.14
N LEU A 52 39.84 -5.03 21.39
CA LEU A 52 38.51 -4.44 21.50
C LEU A 52 37.43 -5.46 21.16
N SER A 53 36.37 -5.49 21.97
CA SER A 53 35.28 -6.46 21.83
C SER A 53 34.41 -6.18 20.60
N ASP A 54 34.10 -4.91 20.33
CA ASP A 54 33.18 -4.50 19.27
C ASP A 54 33.89 -4.41 17.91
N PRO A 55 33.39 -5.12 16.86
CA PRO A 55 33.82 -4.91 15.48
C PRO A 55 33.82 -3.45 15.01
N PHE A 56 32.85 -2.65 15.47
CA PHE A 56 32.74 -1.24 15.09
C PHE A 56 33.89 -0.39 15.66
N ASP A 57 34.20 -0.58 16.94
CA ASP A 57 35.31 0.13 17.59
C ASP A 57 36.66 -0.23 16.96
N ARG A 58 36.81 -1.48 16.49
CA ARG A 58 38.01 -1.93 15.77
C ARG A 58 38.17 -1.21 14.43
N SER A 59 37.08 -0.92 13.73
CA SER A 59 37.13 -0.10 12.50
C SER A 59 37.40 1.38 12.76
N VAL A 60 36.87 1.96 13.84
CA VAL A 60 37.22 3.33 14.26
C VAL A 60 38.69 3.43 14.60
N ALA A 61 39.20 2.48 15.39
CA ALA A 61 40.62 2.39 15.72
C ALA A 61 41.50 2.25 14.47
N LEU A 62 41.03 1.52 13.46
CA LEU A 62 41.72 1.39 12.18
C LEU A 62 41.83 2.74 11.44
N VAL A 63 40.75 3.53 11.40
CA VAL A 63 40.76 4.89 10.80
C VAL A 63 41.74 5.79 11.56
N LEU A 64 41.69 5.80 12.89
CA LEU A 64 42.62 6.58 13.72
C LEU A 64 44.08 6.16 13.52
N SER A 65 44.34 4.84 13.37
CA SER A 65 45.68 4.33 13.11
C SER A 65 46.22 4.74 11.74
N LEU A 66 45.38 4.77 10.71
CA LEU A 66 45.77 5.20 9.36
C LEU A 66 46.20 6.66 9.34
N VAL A 67 45.43 7.53 10.00
CA VAL A 67 45.74 8.96 10.07
C VAL A 67 47.07 9.20 10.77
N ARG A 68 47.39 8.40 11.79
CA ARG A 68 48.63 8.49 12.55
C ARG A 68 49.85 7.87 11.85
N GLU A 69 49.69 6.70 11.20
CA GLU A 69 50.80 5.98 10.56
C GLU A 69 51.25 6.62 9.24
N GLU A 70 50.34 7.25 8.51
CA GLU A 70 50.59 7.76 7.15
C GLU A 70 50.76 9.28 7.09
N ASP A 71 50.90 9.93 8.24
CA ASP A 71 51.02 11.40 8.38
C ASP A 71 49.95 12.15 7.57
N LEU A 72 48.70 11.65 7.61
CA LEU A 72 47.57 12.33 6.99
C LEU A 72 47.18 13.54 7.86
N ASP A 73 46.91 14.68 7.23
CA ASP A 73 46.42 15.85 7.94
C ASP A 73 44.98 15.61 8.42
N ALA A 74 44.76 15.67 9.73
CA ALA A 74 43.45 15.47 10.35
C ALA A 74 42.41 16.53 9.97
N TRP A 75 42.85 17.70 9.49
CA TRP A 75 41.98 18.80 9.08
C TRP A 75 41.73 18.87 7.58
N ASN A 76 42.53 18.14 6.79
CA ASN A 76 42.39 18.06 5.34
C ASN A 76 42.84 16.69 4.82
N ILE A 77 41.93 15.72 4.90
CA ILE A 77 42.25 14.34 4.54
C ILE A 77 42.14 14.13 3.03
N ASP A 78 43.23 13.69 2.41
CA ASP A 78 43.23 13.23 1.01
C ASP A 78 42.49 11.88 0.90
N LEU A 79 41.21 11.97 0.54
CA LEU A 79 40.31 10.82 0.36
C LEU A 79 40.86 9.77 -0.61
N SER A 80 41.65 10.19 -1.61
CA SER A 80 42.19 9.27 -2.62
C SER A 80 43.29 8.38 -2.07
N LYS A 81 44.15 8.91 -1.19
CA LYS A 81 45.16 8.15 -0.46
C LYS A 81 44.50 7.33 0.63
N PHE A 82 43.63 7.97 1.42
CA PHE A 82 42.88 7.31 2.48
C PHE A 82 42.15 6.06 1.97
N LEU A 83 41.40 6.14 0.86
CA LEU A 83 40.70 4.97 0.30
C LEU A 83 41.65 3.84 -0.11
N LYS A 84 42.82 4.14 -0.68
CA LYS A 84 43.80 3.11 -1.08
C LYS A 84 44.29 2.34 0.12
N PHE A 85 44.73 3.05 1.16
CA PHE A 85 45.30 2.45 2.36
C PHE A 85 44.23 1.79 3.25
N PHE A 86 43.07 2.44 3.39
CA PHE A 86 41.91 1.88 4.08
C PHE A 86 41.43 0.57 3.44
N THR A 87 41.22 0.53 2.12
CA THR A 87 40.79 -0.70 1.43
C THR A 87 41.83 -1.82 1.52
N GLN A 88 43.14 -1.49 1.48
CA GLN A 88 44.21 -2.46 1.67
C GLN A 88 44.20 -3.05 3.08
N ARG A 89 44.02 -2.22 4.11
CA ARG A 89 43.99 -2.64 5.51
C ARG A 89 42.72 -3.43 5.86
N VAL A 90 41.57 -3.06 5.30
CA VAL A 90 40.31 -3.81 5.42
C VAL A 90 40.42 -5.20 4.78
N LYS A 91 41.06 -5.32 3.61
CA LYS A 91 41.31 -6.63 2.97
C LYS A 91 42.19 -7.55 3.82
N ASN A 92 43.20 -6.97 4.50
CA ASN A 92 44.14 -7.74 5.33
C ASN A 92 43.54 -8.18 6.67
N ASN A 93 42.57 -7.43 7.22
CA ASN A 93 41.97 -7.66 8.54
C ASN A 93 40.47 -8.04 8.47
N SER A 94 40.04 -8.67 7.39
CA SER A 94 38.62 -8.83 7.01
C SER A 94 37.74 -9.60 8.01
N THR A 95 38.32 -10.47 8.86
CA THR A 95 37.54 -11.30 9.80
C THR A 95 37.13 -10.59 11.09
N ASN A 96 37.80 -9.49 11.46
CA ASN A 96 37.59 -8.83 12.75
C ASN A 96 36.86 -7.48 12.61
N LEU A 97 36.60 -7.00 11.40
CA LEU A 97 36.03 -5.68 11.15
C LEU A 97 34.55 -5.76 10.80
N ASP A 98 33.82 -4.67 11.03
CA ASP A 98 32.47 -4.50 10.51
C ASP A 98 32.51 -4.21 8.99
N LEU A 99 32.44 -5.29 8.19
CA LEU A 99 32.49 -5.21 6.74
C LEU A 99 31.34 -4.38 6.12
N PRO A 100 30.07 -4.52 6.58
CA PRO A 100 28.99 -3.63 6.17
C PRO A 100 29.29 -2.14 6.35
N ALA A 101 29.69 -1.70 7.55
CA ALA A 101 29.99 -0.30 7.82
C ALA A 101 31.21 0.18 7.02
N CYS A 102 32.30 -0.61 6.98
CA CYS A 102 33.48 -0.28 6.19
C CYS A 102 33.18 -0.17 4.69
N GLY A 103 32.35 -1.06 4.14
CA GLY A 103 31.92 -1.01 2.75
C GLY A 103 31.10 0.23 2.43
N ARG A 104 30.21 0.63 3.34
CA ARG A 104 29.42 1.86 3.18
C ARG A 104 30.29 3.12 3.31
N LEU A 105 31.26 3.16 4.22
CA LEU A 105 32.22 4.28 4.27
C LEU A 105 33.03 4.38 2.98
N ILE A 106 33.51 3.26 2.42
CA ILE A 106 34.19 3.28 1.11
C ILE A 106 33.28 3.87 0.04
N ARG A 107 31.99 3.52 0.04
CA ARG A 107 31.01 4.09 -0.90
C ARG A 107 30.83 5.59 -0.70
N LEU A 108 30.66 6.05 0.54
CA LEU A 108 30.49 7.48 0.86
C LEU A 108 31.72 8.29 0.45
N SER A 109 32.93 7.83 0.79
CA SER A 109 34.17 8.49 0.37
C SER A 109 34.31 8.52 -1.16
N TRP A 110 33.85 7.48 -1.87
CA TRP A 110 33.81 7.48 -3.33
C TRP A 110 32.79 8.47 -3.89
N GLU A 111 31.61 8.59 -3.28
CA GLU A 111 30.57 9.55 -3.69
C GLU A 111 31.05 10.99 -3.56
N VAL A 112 31.73 11.33 -2.47
CA VAL A 112 32.32 12.66 -2.27
C VAL A 112 33.39 12.94 -3.33
N LEU A 113 34.31 12.00 -3.56
CA LEU A 113 35.33 12.12 -4.61
C LEU A 113 34.71 12.24 -6.01
N HIS A 114 33.64 11.49 -6.27
CA HIS A 114 32.94 11.53 -7.54
C HIS A 114 32.26 12.89 -7.75
N HIS A 115 31.62 13.43 -6.71
CA HIS A 115 31.01 14.75 -6.75
C HIS A 115 32.06 15.85 -6.97
N GLN A 116 33.18 15.80 -6.24
CA GLN A 116 34.31 16.71 -6.46
C GLN A 116 34.85 16.65 -7.90
N ALA A 117 34.91 15.44 -8.49
CA ALA A 117 35.34 15.27 -9.87
C ALA A 117 34.32 15.83 -10.88
N ILE A 118 33.02 15.68 -10.63
CA ILE A 118 31.95 16.28 -11.45
C ILE A 118 32.03 17.80 -11.38
N ASP A 119 32.13 18.38 -10.19
CA ASP A 119 32.23 19.83 -10.01
C ASP A 119 33.47 20.41 -10.70
N LEU A 120 34.58 19.69 -10.65
CA LEU A 120 35.78 20.03 -11.42
C LEU A 120 35.52 19.98 -12.93
N PHE A 121 34.85 18.95 -13.40
CA PHE A 121 34.52 18.78 -14.82
C PHE A 121 33.61 19.90 -15.33
N ASP A 122 32.52 20.20 -14.63
CA ASP A 122 31.60 21.28 -14.97
C ASP A 122 32.32 22.65 -15.01
N ARG A 123 33.23 22.89 -14.07
CA ARG A 123 34.03 24.13 -14.05
C ARG A 123 34.97 24.24 -15.24
N VAL A 124 35.61 23.14 -15.64
CA VAL A 124 36.48 23.10 -16.82
C VAL A 124 35.64 23.40 -18.08
N GLN A 125 34.47 22.76 -18.23
CA GLN A 125 33.60 23.02 -19.39
C GLN A 125 33.10 24.47 -19.46
N ARG A 126 32.73 25.08 -18.33
CA ARG A 126 32.31 26.50 -18.30
C ARG A 126 33.44 27.46 -18.68
N THR A 127 34.68 27.12 -18.36
CA THR A 127 35.84 27.96 -18.74
C THR A 127 36.00 27.97 -20.27
N ASP A 128 35.70 26.86 -20.94
CA ASP A 128 35.78 26.75 -22.40
C ASP A 128 34.61 27.47 -23.11
N GLU A 129 33.46 27.63 -22.45
CA GLU A 129 32.26 28.31 -23.00
C GLU A 129 32.29 29.84 -22.82
N GLU A 130 33.01 30.38 -21.84
CA GLU A 130 33.14 31.84 -21.61
C GLU A 130 34.18 32.52 -22.52
N GLU A 131 34.89 31.77 -23.37
CA GLU A 131 35.76 32.30 -24.44
C GLU A 131 35.01 32.58 -25.76
N GLU A 132 33.72 32.86 -25.74
CA GLU A 132 33.06 33.54 -26.85
C GLU A 132 33.42 35.03 -26.76
N TRP A 133 34.59 35.38 -27.30
CA TRP A 133 35.05 36.76 -27.43
C TRP A 133 33.92 37.59 -28.04
N ASP A 134 33.44 38.59 -27.30
CA ASP A 134 32.50 39.58 -27.82
C ASP A 134 33.18 40.33 -28.98
N GLU A 135 32.98 39.83 -30.21
CA GLU A 135 33.42 40.45 -31.46
C GLU A 135 32.82 41.87 -31.65
N GLY A 136 31.94 42.33 -30.75
CA GLY A 136 31.31 43.65 -30.75
C GLY A 136 32.10 44.77 -30.08
N PHE A 137 33.19 44.47 -29.34
CA PHE A 137 34.03 45.50 -28.67
C PHE A 137 35.37 45.72 -29.38
N ASP A 138 35.33 45.79 -30.71
CA ASP A 138 36.43 46.40 -31.47
C ASP A 138 36.44 47.91 -31.21
N PHE A 139 37.64 48.46 -31.01
CA PHE A 139 37.97 49.88 -30.89
C PHE A 139 37.98 50.55 -29.49
N GLY A 140 39.04 50.25 -28.73
CA GLY A 140 39.46 51.03 -27.54
C GLY A 140 40.85 50.67 -27.01
N TRP A 141 41.36 49.48 -27.33
CA TRP A 141 42.63 48.93 -26.85
C TRP A 141 43.90 49.56 -27.45
N GLU A 142 43.79 50.36 -28.52
CA GLU A 142 44.94 51.10 -29.08
C GLU A 142 45.14 52.49 -28.43
N SER A 143 44.20 52.96 -27.59
CA SER A 143 44.20 54.37 -27.17
C SER A 143 44.81 54.63 -25.79
N GLU A 144 44.98 53.62 -24.95
CA GLU A 144 45.57 53.77 -23.63
C GLU A 144 46.89 52.99 -23.60
N TYR A 145 47.99 53.67 -23.94
CA TYR A 145 49.31 53.18 -23.60
C TYR A 145 49.37 53.11 -22.08
N ASP A 146 49.22 51.92 -21.53
CA ASP A 146 49.40 51.68 -20.11
C ASP A 146 50.90 51.79 -19.78
N ASP A 147 51.29 52.96 -19.29
CA ASP A 147 52.65 53.25 -18.86
C ASP A 147 53.14 52.21 -17.83
N GLU A 148 52.25 51.62 -17.02
CA GLU A 148 52.60 50.57 -16.05
C GLU A 148 52.95 49.25 -16.75
N ALA A 149 52.19 48.85 -17.78
CA ALA A 149 52.50 47.67 -18.59
C ALA A 149 53.81 47.83 -19.38
N PHE A 150 54.07 49.03 -19.90
CA PHE A 150 55.34 49.35 -20.56
C PHE A 150 56.52 49.28 -19.57
N LEU A 151 56.36 49.83 -18.36
CA LEU A 151 57.38 49.75 -17.30
C LEU A 151 57.62 48.30 -16.86
N PHE A 152 56.56 47.51 -16.72
CA PHE A 152 56.65 46.10 -16.35
C PHE A 152 57.43 45.28 -17.39
N THR A 153 57.04 45.35 -18.67
CA THR A 153 57.73 44.62 -19.75
C THR A 153 59.19 45.04 -19.90
N ASN A 154 59.49 46.33 -19.74
CA ASN A 154 60.86 46.83 -19.79
C ASN A 154 61.69 46.39 -18.58
N SER A 155 61.09 46.32 -17.38
CA SER A 155 61.75 45.78 -16.16
C SER A 155 62.10 44.29 -16.28
N ILE A 156 61.25 43.51 -16.97
CA ILE A 156 61.52 42.10 -17.29
C ILE A 156 62.66 41.99 -18.30
N LEU A 157 62.64 42.80 -19.38
CA LEU A 157 63.68 42.79 -20.40
C LEU A 157 65.06 43.22 -19.87
N GLN A 158 65.08 44.11 -18.87
CA GLN A 158 66.30 44.60 -18.23
C GLN A 158 66.80 43.69 -17.10
N GLY A 159 66.00 42.70 -16.67
CA GLY A 159 66.36 41.74 -15.63
C GLY A 159 66.17 42.23 -14.19
N ASP A 160 65.61 43.44 -13.99
CA ASP A 160 65.31 43.99 -12.65
C ASP A 160 64.15 43.25 -11.95
N ALA A 161 63.37 42.47 -12.70
CA ALA A 161 62.24 41.69 -12.19
C ALA A 161 62.57 40.20 -11.92
N ASP A 162 63.81 39.75 -12.08
CA ASP A 162 64.19 38.33 -11.94
C ASP A 162 63.90 37.75 -10.54
N ASP A 163 63.88 38.56 -9.49
CA ASP A 163 63.56 38.13 -8.12
C ASP A 163 62.04 37.90 -7.91
N ILE A 164 61.18 38.61 -8.65
CA ILE A 164 59.71 38.55 -8.51
C ILE A 164 59.05 37.60 -9.53
N LEU A 165 59.70 37.36 -10.68
CA LEU A 165 59.18 36.50 -11.75
C LEU A 165 58.89 35.05 -11.30
N PRO A 166 59.74 34.38 -10.48
CA PRO A 166 59.45 33.04 -9.97
C PRO A 166 58.19 32.99 -9.09
N THR A 167 57.83 34.12 -8.46
CA THR A 167 56.64 34.24 -7.60
C THR A 167 55.40 34.55 -8.43
N LEU A 168 55.53 35.36 -9.49
CA LEU A 168 54.46 35.68 -10.45
C LEU A 168 54.04 34.48 -11.30
N PHE A 169 55.00 33.63 -11.68
CA PHE A 169 54.77 32.34 -12.34
C PHE A 169 54.79 31.14 -11.39
N GLY A 170 54.82 31.41 -10.08
CA GLY A 170 54.61 30.40 -9.05
C GLY A 170 53.28 29.69 -9.29
N GLU A 171 53.19 28.43 -8.87
CA GLU A 171 52.07 27.52 -9.18
C GLU A 171 50.74 28.28 -9.29
N ARG A 172 50.12 28.21 -10.50
CA ARG A 172 48.78 28.74 -10.79
C ARG A 172 47.94 28.61 -9.53
N ILE A 173 47.59 29.76 -8.91
CA ILE A 173 46.79 29.79 -7.67
C ILE A 173 45.58 28.89 -7.90
N ARG A 174 45.68 27.65 -7.43
CA ARG A 174 44.56 26.74 -7.42
C ARG A 174 43.66 27.33 -6.36
N ARG A 175 42.52 27.87 -6.77
CA ARG A 175 41.49 28.23 -5.79
C ARG A 175 41.16 26.96 -5.02
N GLU A 176 41.28 27.03 -3.70
CA GLU A 176 41.10 25.92 -2.76
C GLU A 176 39.92 25.03 -3.19
N GLU A 177 40.20 23.74 -3.31
CA GLU A 177 39.27 22.71 -3.76
C GLU A 177 38.24 22.46 -2.66
N GLY A 178 37.08 23.12 -2.71
CA GLY A 178 35.95 22.84 -1.81
C GLY A 178 36.27 22.96 -0.31
N ARG A 179 35.35 22.53 0.55
CA ARG A 179 35.60 22.39 1.99
C ARG A 179 36.50 21.16 2.20
N PRO A 180 37.60 21.26 2.95
CA PRO A 180 38.42 20.09 3.26
C PRO A 180 37.64 19.12 4.16
N VAL A 181 37.78 17.82 3.91
CA VAL A 181 37.15 16.78 4.72
C VAL A 181 37.99 16.57 5.99
N THR A 182 37.37 16.74 7.15
CA THR A 182 38.03 16.58 8.45
C THR A 182 37.93 15.14 8.96
N LEU A 183 38.79 14.78 9.90
CA LEU A 183 38.71 13.51 10.62
C LEU A 183 37.38 13.35 11.36
N GLY A 184 36.84 14.43 11.93
CA GLY A 184 35.53 14.40 12.58
C GLY A 184 34.41 14.07 11.60
N GLU A 185 34.46 14.62 10.39
CA GLU A 185 33.50 14.32 9.31
C GLU A 185 33.59 12.86 8.83
N LEU A 186 34.80 12.29 8.73
CA LEU A 186 34.95 10.86 8.43
C LEU A 186 34.40 9.97 9.53
N LEU A 187 34.62 10.33 10.80
CA LEU A 187 34.16 9.55 11.94
C LEU A 187 32.64 9.66 12.14
N SER A 188 32.04 10.82 11.87
CA SER A 188 30.58 10.99 11.85
C SER A 188 29.96 10.21 10.68
N ALA A 189 30.50 10.34 9.47
CA ALA A 189 30.04 9.56 8.31
C ALA A 189 30.22 8.04 8.53
N PHE A 190 31.22 7.63 9.29
CA PHE A 190 31.40 6.24 9.68
C PHE A 190 30.33 5.75 10.66
N LYS A 191 29.94 6.59 11.63
CA LYS A 191 28.84 6.31 12.55
C LYS A 191 27.53 6.15 11.80
N ASP A 192 27.19 7.12 10.95
CA ASP A 192 25.99 7.07 10.11
C ASP A 192 25.97 5.79 9.26
N ALA A 193 27.13 5.41 8.72
CA ALA A 193 27.27 4.20 7.93
C ALA A 193 27.02 2.91 8.73
N ALA A 194 27.41 2.88 10.00
CA ALA A 194 27.16 1.75 10.89
C ALA A 194 25.69 1.68 11.33
N ASP A 195 25.09 2.81 11.71
CA ASP A 195 23.69 2.89 12.11
C ASP A 195 22.77 2.46 10.96
N ASP A 196 23.08 2.87 9.73
CA ASP A 196 22.38 2.41 8.53
C ASP A 196 22.53 0.91 8.26
N ALA A 197 23.73 0.35 8.48
CA ALA A 197 23.99 -1.07 8.30
C ALA A 197 23.23 -1.91 9.34
N GLU A 198 23.17 -1.45 10.59
CA GLU A 198 22.36 -2.05 11.64
C GLU A 198 20.87 -1.97 11.30
N GLY A 199 20.39 -0.80 10.85
CA GLY A 199 19.00 -0.63 10.42
C GLY A 199 18.61 -1.59 9.28
N LEU A 200 19.50 -1.86 8.33
CA LEU A 200 19.25 -2.88 7.31
C LEU A 200 19.21 -4.30 7.87
N ARG A 201 20.12 -4.63 8.79
CA ARG A 201 20.14 -5.93 9.46
C ARG A 201 18.82 -6.20 10.21
N LEU A 202 18.33 -5.22 10.97
CA LEU A 202 17.06 -5.30 11.68
C LEU A 202 15.86 -5.46 10.74
N ARG A 203 15.84 -4.74 9.60
CA ARG A 203 14.79 -4.90 8.59
C ARG A 203 14.80 -6.30 7.98
N GLU A 204 15.97 -6.87 7.72
CA GLU A 204 16.11 -8.22 7.18
C GLU A 204 15.66 -9.28 8.18
N GLU A 205 16.07 -9.15 9.45
CA GLU A 205 15.63 -10.03 10.54
C GLU A 205 14.11 -9.99 10.70
N ASN A 206 13.51 -8.80 10.64
CA ASN A 206 12.06 -8.63 10.67
C ASN A 206 11.38 -9.29 9.45
N ARG A 207 11.94 -9.12 8.25
CA ARG A 207 11.43 -9.78 7.03
C ARG A 207 11.42 -11.30 7.16
N ILE A 208 12.50 -11.87 7.70
CA ILE A 208 12.61 -13.33 7.89
C ILE A 208 11.62 -13.81 8.96
N ALA A 209 11.50 -13.08 10.08
CA ALA A 209 10.53 -13.38 11.13
C ALA A 209 9.10 -13.32 10.59
N HIS A 210 8.75 -12.26 9.88
CA HIS A 210 7.43 -12.11 9.26
C HIS A 210 7.16 -13.19 8.21
N GLN A 211 8.17 -13.60 7.42
CA GLN A 211 8.03 -14.71 6.48
C GLN A 211 7.76 -16.04 7.22
N ALA A 212 8.39 -16.27 8.37
CA ALA A 212 8.13 -17.46 9.19
C ALA A 212 6.73 -17.44 9.80
N GLU A 213 6.29 -16.29 10.32
CA GLU A 213 4.92 -16.09 10.82
C GLU A 213 3.88 -16.32 9.72
N LEU A 214 4.07 -15.76 8.52
CA LEU A 214 3.16 -15.95 7.39
C LEU A 214 3.05 -17.42 6.96
N LYS A 215 4.15 -18.19 7.02
CA LYS A 215 4.11 -19.63 6.75
C LYS A 215 3.26 -20.36 7.78
N ASP A 216 3.46 -20.09 9.07
CA ASP A 216 2.65 -20.68 10.14
C ASP A 216 1.18 -20.28 10.03
N TYR A 217 0.89 -19.01 9.71
CA TYR A 217 -0.48 -18.58 9.40
C TYR A 217 -1.06 -19.37 8.23
N LEU A 218 -0.33 -19.51 7.13
CA LEU A 218 -0.80 -20.19 5.92
C LEU A 218 -1.07 -21.68 6.14
N GLU A 219 -0.24 -22.36 6.93
CA GLU A 219 -0.49 -23.75 7.35
C GLU A 219 -1.76 -23.88 8.19
N ASN A 220 -2.08 -22.87 9.01
CA ASN A 220 -3.26 -22.84 9.87
C ASN A 220 -4.55 -22.26 9.21
N ILE A 221 -4.49 -21.76 7.97
CA ILE A 221 -5.68 -21.26 7.24
C ILE A 221 -6.70 -22.39 7.03
N GLY A 222 -6.24 -23.61 6.76
CA GLY A 222 -7.13 -24.75 6.49
C GLY A 222 -7.99 -25.17 7.69
N GLY A 223 -7.54 -24.92 8.92
CA GLY A 223 -8.30 -25.22 10.15
C GLY A 223 -9.23 -24.09 10.61
N ARG A 224 -9.03 -22.86 10.11
CA ARG A 224 -9.84 -21.67 10.45
C ARG A 224 -10.80 -21.23 9.37
N MET A 225 -10.60 -21.72 8.15
CA MET A 225 -11.56 -21.54 7.07
C MET A 225 -12.73 -22.49 7.32
N HIS A 226 -13.73 -22.02 8.06
CA HIS A 226 -15.04 -22.65 8.11
C HIS A 226 -15.57 -22.71 6.67
N ASN A 227 -15.59 -23.91 6.09
CA ASN A 227 -16.24 -24.14 4.82
C ASN A 227 -17.75 -24.18 5.08
N GLU A 228 -18.42 -23.02 5.04
CA GLU A 228 -19.88 -22.92 5.07
C GLU A 228 -20.49 -23.45 3.76
N ASP A 229 -20.41 -24.77 3.57
CA ASP A 229 -21.00 -25.49 2.46
C ASP A 229 -22.47 -25.82 2.78
N LEU A 230 -23.34 -24.81 2.65
CA LEU A 230 -24.76 -24.91 2.98
C LEU A 230 -25.48 -26.04 2.24
N GLU A 231 -25.18 -26.27 0.95
CA GLU A 231 -25.84 -27.33 0.17
C GLU A 231 -25.32 -28.71 0.57
N GLY A 232 -24.02 -28.85 0.83
CA GLY A 232 -23.48 -30.08 1.41
C GLY A 232 -24.05 -30.37 2.79
N ASP A 233 -24.27 -29.35 3.62
CA ASP A 233 -24.88 -29.49 4.94
C ASP A 233 -26.34 -29.93 4.88
N ILE A 234 -27.11 -29.44 3.90
CA ILE A 234 -28.48 -29.92 3.64
C ILE A 234 -28.48 -31.41 3.27
N GLY A 235 -27.61 -31.83 2.35
CA GLY A 235 -27.50 -33.24 1.96
C GLY A 235 -27.03 -34.16 3.09
N ARG A 236 -26.08 -33.69 3.91
CA ARG A 236 -25.61 -34.40 5.12
C ARG A 236 -26.73 -34.52 6.16
N CYS A 237 -27.50 -33.45 6.37
CA CYS A 237 -28.63 -33.43 7.30
C CYS A 237 -29.76 -34.37 6.84
N TRP A 238 -30.08 -34.40 5.55
CA TRP A 238 -31.03 -35.37 5.00
C TRP A 238 -30.56 -36.82 5.18
N SER A 239 -29.27 -37.08 4.92
CA SER A 239 -28.67 -38.41 5.14
C SER A 239 -28.72 -38.83 6.61
N ALA A 240 -28.48 -37.90 7.53
CA ALA A 240 -28.59 -38.11 8.97
C ALA A 240 -30.04 -38.39 9.39
N LEU A 241 -30.99 -37.62 8.85
CA LEU A 241 -32.43 -37.82 9.07
C LEU A 241 -32.85 -39.22 8.62
N ARG A 242 -32.43 -39.65 7.43
CA ARG A 242 -32.76 -40.98 6.91
C ARG A 242 -32.19 -42.11 7.75
N ARG A 243 -30.92 -42.01 8.17
CA ARG A 243 -30.32 -43.00 9.09
C ARG A 243 -31.12 -43.09 10.39
N SER A 244 -31.57 -41.96 10.91
CA SER A 244 -32.38 -41.90 12.12
C SER A 244 -33.78 -42.51 11.93
N CYS A 245 -34.39 -42.32 10.75
CA CYS A 245 -35.69 -42.93 10.37
C CYS A 245 -35.58 -44.45 10.25
N LEU A 246 -34.50 -44.96 9.63
CA LEU A 246 -34.22 -46.38 9.50
C LEU A 246 -34.00 -47.06 10.86
N GLU A 247 -33.27 -46.41 11.78
CA GLU A 247 -33.05 -46.94 13.13
C GLU A 247 -34.32 -46.91 13.99
N SER A 248 -35.16 -45.90 13.82
CA SER A 248 -36.39 -45.74 14.59
C SER A 248 -37.59 -46.51 14.00
N ASN A 249 -37.46 -47.11 12.80
CA ASN A 249 -38.54 -47.78 12.05
C ASN A 249 -39.82 -46.93 11.95
N SER A 250 -39.65 -45.61 11.89
CA SER A 250 -40.71 -44.60 11.92
C SER A 250 -40.32 -43.46 10.98
N ASN A 251 -41.29 -42.97 10.20
CA ASN A 251 -41.07 -41.80 9.33
C ASN A 251 -40.96 -40.50 10.14
N LYS A 252 -41.41 -40.49 11.41
CA LYS A 252 -41.33 -39.35 12.34
C LYS A 252 -40.23 -39.62 13.38
N VAL A 253 -39.27 -38.71 13.49
CA VAL A 253 -38.08 -38.82 14.37
C VAL A 253 -37.80 -37.49 15.09
N PRO A 254 -37.38 -37.51 16.37
CA PRO A 254 -37.00 -36.28 17.07
C PRO A 254 -35.70 -35.67 16.51
N VAL A 255 -35.64 -34.33 16.46
CA VAL A 255 -34.51 -33.56 15.92
C VAL A 255 -33.18 -33.87 16.65
N ASP A 256 -33.25 -34.21 17.94
CA ASP A 256 -32.04 -34.51 18.72
C ASP A 256 -31.33 -35.79 18.27
N ASN A 257 -32.07 -36.77 17.73
CA ASN A 257 -31.47 -37.95 17.14
C ASN A 257 -30.75 -37.59 15.83
N VAL A 258 -31.37 -36.75 15.00
CA VAL A 258 -30.77 -36.26 13.75
C VAL A 258 -29.47 -35.49 14.03
N LYS A 259 -29.45 -34.65 15.09
CA LYS A 259 -28.24 -33.96 15.56
C LYS A 259 -27.11 -34.92 15.95
N ALA A 260 -27.45 -36.00 16.66
CA ALA A 260 -26.46 -36.99 17.10
C ALA A 260 -25.80 -37.69 15.91
N HIS A 261 -26.57 -38.08 14.90
CA HIS A 261 -26.02 -38.69 13.68
C HIS A 261 -25.27 -37.70 12.79
N LEU A 262 -25.75 -36.45 12.70
CA LEU A 262 -25.08 -35.39 11.95
C LEU A 262 -23.70 -35.08 12.56
N ARG A 263 -23.59 -35.07 13.88
CA ARG A 263 -22.30 -34.91 14.58
C ARG A 263 -21.28 -35.98 14.16
N VAL A 264 -21.70 -37.25 14.12
CA VAL A 264 -20.81 -38.36 13.71
C VAL A 264 -20.33 -38.17 12.26
N ILE A 265 -21.22 -37.75 11.36
CA ILE A 265 -20.87 -37.47 9.96
C ILE A 265 -19.89 -36.30 9.85
N LEU A 266 -20.07 -35.24 10.63
CA LEU A 266 -19.16 -34.09 10.64
C LEU A 266 -17.78 -34.46 11.21
N GLU A 267 -17.72 -35.25 12.28
CA GLU A 267 -16.48 -35.74 12.89
C GLU A 267 -15.67 -36.63 11.93
N GLU A 268 -16.33 -37.46 11.12
CA GLU A 268 -15.69 -38.32 10.11
C GLU A 268 -15.09 -37.52 8.93
N ILE A 269 -15.72 -36.40 8.54
CA ILE A 269 -15.35 -35.64 7.33
C ILE A 269 -14.33 -34.54 7.64
N PHE A 270 -14.52 -33.80 8.73
CA PHE A 270 -13.70 -32.63 9.07
C PHE A 270 -12.63 -32.91 10.13
N GLY A 271 -12.66 -34.11 10.73
CA GLY A 271 -11.74 -34.53 11.79
C GLY A 271 -12.18 -34.05 13.19
N ALA A 272 -11.59 -34.65 14.23
CA ALA A 272 -11.90 -34.30 15.61
C ALA A 272 -11.21 -32.99 16.02
N VAL A 273 -11.96 -31.88 16.07
CA VAL A 273 -11.50 -30.63 16.67
C VAL A 273 -11.90 -30.62 18.16
N PRO A 274 -10.97 -30.32 19.11
CA PRO A 274 -11.20 -30.56 20.54
C PRO A 274 -12.32 -29.75 21.20
N GLU A 275 -12.71 -28.60 20.67
CA GLU A 275 -13.78 -27.75 21.22
C GLU A 275 -14.46 -26.97 20.08
N GLY A 276 -15.69 -27.33 19.68
CA GLY A 276 -16.47 -26.45 18.78
C GLY A 276 -17.68 -27.06 18.08
N TYR A 277 -17.62 -28.32 17.65
CA TYR A 277 -18.69 -28.87 16.80
C TYR A 277 -20.03 -29.09 17.50
N GLN A 278 -20.13 -28.96 18.81
CA GLN A 278 -21.42 -29.06 19.50
C GLN A 278 -22.37 -27.93 19.12
N ASP A 279 -21.85 -26.71 18.99
CA ASP A 279 -22.68 -25.55 18.67
C ASP A 279 -22.82 -25.39 17.16
N GLU A 280 -21.77 -25.70 16.40
CA GLU A 280 -21.84 -25.75 14.93
C GLU A 280 -22.81 -26.83 14.45
N ALA A 281 -22.76 -28.06 14.98
CA ALA A 281 -23.73 -29.09 14.61
C ALA A 281 -25.17 -28.72 14.99
N LYS A 282 -25.40 -27.97 16.08
CA LYS A 282 -26.74 -27.45 16.43
C LYS A 282 -27.21 -26.40 15.43
N VAL A 283 -26.34 -25.45 15.07
CA VAL A 283 -26.66 -24.36 14.12
C VAL A 283 -26.88 -24.94 12.72
N THR A 284 -25.96 -25.79 12.25
CA THR A 284 -26.03 -26.44 10.94
C THR A 284 -27.24 -27.37 10.85
N SER A 285 -27.52 -28.20 11.85
CA SER A 285 -28.73 -29.05 11.85
C SER A 285 -30.03 -28.24 11.86
N PHE A 286 -30.05 -27.08 12.54
CA PHE A 286 -31.23 -26.21 12.56
C PHE A 286 -31.43 -25.50 11.23
N ILE A 287 -30.38 -24.91 10.66
CA ILE A 287 -30.42 -24.21 9.37
C ILE A 287 -30.77 -25.22 8.26
N ALA A 288 -30.06 -26.35 8.20
CA ALA A 288 -30.34 -27.40 7.24
C ALA A 288 -31.75 -27.99 7.43
N GLY A 289 -32.20 -28.20 8.68
CA GLY A 289 -33.56 -28.63 8.99
C GLY A 289 -34.62 -27.66 8.47
N LEU A 290 -34.40 -26.35 8.65
CA LEU A 290 -35.28 -25.32 8.10
C LEU A 290 -35.33 -25.38 6.57
N PHE A 291 -34.18 -25.52 5.90
CA PHE A 291 -34.14 -25.65 4.44
C PHE A 291 -34.79 -26.93 3.93
N LEU A 292 -34.63 -28.06 4.64
CA LEU A 292 -35.32 -29.30 4.32
C LEU A 292 -36.84 -29.13 4.42
N THR A 293 -37.32 -28.36 5.40
CA THR A 293 -38.75 -28.09 5.54
C THR A 293 -39.28 -27.10 4.52
N HIS A 294 -38.53 -26.04 4.21
CA HIS A 294 -38.93 -25.03 3.24
C HIS A 294 -38.98 -25.61 1.81
N ARG A 295 -38.02 -26.47 1.46
CA ARG A 295 -37.98 -27.11 0.15
C ARG A 295 -38.87 -28.36 0.07
N GLY A 296 -39.57 -28.76 1.14
CA GLY A 296 -40.49 -29.91 1.10
C GLY A 296 -39.83 -31.30 1.12
N PHE A 297 -38.58 -31.41 1.57
CA PHE A 297 -37.94 -32.71 1.83
C PHE A 297 -38.50 -33.37 3.10
N ALA A 298 -38.80 -32.58 4.13
CA ALA A 298 -39.30 -33.05 5.40
C ALA A 298 -40.39 -32.12 5.95
N SER A 299 -41.28 -32.64 6.78
CA SER A 299 -42.24 -31.82 7.53
C SER A 299 -41.80 -31.68 8.99
N ILE A 300 -42.09 -30.52 9.59
CA ILE A 300 -41.79 -30.25 11.00
C ILE A 300 -43.08 -30.26 11.81
N SER A 301 -43.10 -31.01 12.90
CA SER A 301 -44.23 -31.04 13.84
C SER A 301 -43.74 -30.93 15.27
N GLN A 302 -44.53 -30.25 16.12
CA GLN A 302 -44.27 -30.12 17.55
C GLN A 302 -45.55 -30.50 18.29
N ASP A 303 -45.46 -31.48 19.18
CA ASP A 303 -46.66 -32.03 19.84
C ASP A 303 -47.21 -31.08 20.91
N VAL A 304 -46.36 -30.28 21.57
CA VAL A 304 -46.74 -29.25 22.56
C VAL A 304 -45.94 -27.97 22.32
N ALA A 305 -46.59 -26.87 21.93
CA ALA A 305 -45.93 -25.57 21.80
C ALA A 305 -46.05 -24.76 23.11
N PRO A 306 -45.00 -24.04 23.57
CA PRO A 306 -43.69 -23.85 22.94
C PRO A 306 -42.59 -24.84 23.39
N ASP A 307 -42.79 -25.59 24.48
CA ASP A 307 -41.73 -26.32 25.20
C ASP A 307 -41.64 -27.84 24.88
N GLY A 308 -42.30 -28.33 23.83
CA GLY A 308 -42.31 -29.75 23.46
C GLY A 308 -41.24 -30.13 22.45
N ASP A 309 -40.95 -31.43 22.34
CA ASP A 309 -39.96 -31.96 21.41
C ASP A 309 -40.38 -31.72 19.95
N ILE A 310 -39.38 -31.33 19.14
CA ILE A 310 -39.56 -31.07 17.71
C ILE A 310 -39.28 -32.38 16.96
N PHE A 311 -40.20 -32.73 16.08
CA PHE A 311 -40.10 -33.91 15.23
C PHE A 311 -39.96 -33.50 13.76
N LEU A 312 -39.10 -34.21 13.05
CA LEU A 312 -38.98 -34.18 11.60
C LEU A 312 -39.62 -35.45 11.03
N GLU A 313 -40.45 -35.28 10.02
CA GLU A 313 -41.04 -36.39 9.27
C GLU A 313 -40.54 -36.38 7.83
N ASP A 314 -40.03 -37.52 7.36
CA ASP A 314 -39.61 -37.69 5.96
C ASP A 314 -40.84 -37.83 5.05
N LEU A 315 -40.94 -36.95 4.04
CA LEU A 315 -42.03 -36.95 3.07
C LEU A 315 -41.75 -37.90 1.89
N TRP A 316 -40.52 -38.37 1.73
CA TRP A 316 -40.05 -39.12 0.56
C TRP A 316 -39.36 -40.46 0.93
N PRO A 317 -40.06 -41.38 1.63
CA PRO A 317 -39.46 -42.64 2.09
C PRO A 317 -39.03 -43.57 0.93
N ASP A 318 -39.62 -43.41 -0.26
CA ASP A 318 -39.47 -44.32 -1.40
C ASP A 318 -38.25 -44.03 -2.30
N LEU A 319 -37.56 -42.90 -2.12
CA LEU A 319 -36.45 -42.46 -2.99
C LEU A 319 -35.12 -42.52 -2.26
N ASP A 320 -34.16 -43.35 -2.69
CA ASP A 320 -32.91 -43.63 -1.95
C ASP A 320 -31.81 -42.56 -2.05
N ASP A 321 -31.86 -41.69 -3.05
CA ASP A 321 -30.81 -40.72 -3.36
C ASP A 321 -31.28 -39.25 -3.21
N PHE A 322 -30.43 -38.41 -2.62
CA PHE A 322 -30.75 -37.00 -2.34
C PHE A 322 -31.04 -36.22 -3.63
N GLN A 323 -30.31 -36.53 -4.69
CA GLN A 323 -30.46 -35.86 -5.98
C GLN A 323 -31.82 -36.18 -6.63
N GLN A 324 -32.29 -37.42 -6.48
CA GLN A 324 -33.58 -37.85 -7.04
C GLN A 324 -34.76 -37.19 -6.32
N VAL A 325 -34.65 -36.99 -5.00
CA VAL A 325 -35.67 -36.26 -4.22
C VAL A 325 -35.70 -34.79 -4.63
N LYS A 326 -34.53 -34.18 -4.85
CA LYS A 326 -34.43 -32.80 -5.30
C LYS A 326 -35.08 -32.60 -6.68
N ASP A 327 -34.77 -33.47 -7.64
CA ASP A 327 -35.37 -33.42 -8.98
C ASP A 327 -36.89 -33.61 -8.93
N ALA A 328 -37.41 -34.49 -8.06
CA ALA A 328 -38.85 -34.72 -7.89
C ALA A 328 -39.59 -33.52 -7.27
N ILE A 329 -38.94 -32.79 -6.37
CA ILE A 329 -39.46 -31.55 -5.78
C ILE A 329 -39.48 -30.44 -6.81
N ASP A 330 -38.38 -30.24 -7.55
CA ASP A 330 -38.28 -29.22 -8.60
C ASP A 330 -39.35 -29.45 -9.68
N GLU A 331 -39.62 -30.71 -10.07
CA GLU A 331 -40.71 -31.06 -10.97
C GLU A 331 -42.11 -30.75 -10.41
N LEU A 332 -42.33 -30.88 -9.10
CA LEU A 332 -43.60 -30.55 -8.44
C LEU A 332 -43.81 -29.04 -8.37
N ASP A 333 -42.77 -28.29 -8.03
CA ASP A 333 -42.79 -26.84 -7.97
C ASP A 333 -43.00 -26.23 -9.37
N GLU A 334 -42.40 -26.82 -10.42
CA GLU A 334 -42.68 -26.43 -11.80
C GLU A 334 -44.14 -26.67 -12.18
N LYS A 335 -44.71 -27.84 -11.82
CA LYS A 335 -46.13 -28.15 -12.07
C LYS A 335 -47.06 -27.19 -11.33
N GLN A 336 -46.79 -26.87 -10.06
CA GLN A 336 -47.58 -25.92 -9.27
C GLN A 336 -47.46 -24.48 -9.78
N ASN A 337 -46.27 -24.07 -10.24
CA ASN A 337 -46.09 -22.75 -10.84
C ASN A 337 -46.82 -22.61 -12.17
N VAL A 338 -46.87 -23.66 -12.99
CA VAL A 338 -47.65 -23.68 -14.24
C VAL A 338 -49.14 -23.62 -13.94
N GLU A 339 -49.65 -24.39 -12.98
CA GLU A 339 -51.06 -24.32 -12.54
C GLU A 339 -51.42 -22.94 -11.97
N SER A 340 -50.51 -22.30 -11.23
CA SER A 340 -50.70 -20.96 -10.67
C SER A 340 -50.66 -19.84 -11.72
N GLN A 341 -50.05 -20.07 -12.89
CA GLN A 341 -50.06 -19.14 -14.02
C GLN A 341 -51.34 -19.24 -14.85
N ASP A 342 -51.99 -20.41 -14.89
CA ASP A 342 -53.26 -20.61 -15.58
C ASP A 342 -54.47 -20.04 -14.81
N GLU A 343 -54.35 -19.82 -13.49
CA GLU A 343 -55.33 -19.07 -12.71
C GLU A 343 -55.12 -17.55 -12.85
N ASP A 344 -55.83 -16.92 -13.81
CA ASP A 344 -55.92 -15.46 -13.95
C ASP A 344 -56.20 -14.81 -12.58
N SER A 345 -55.20 -14.13 -11.99
CA SER A 345 -55.35 -13.44 -10.71
C SER A 345 -56.58 -12.50 -10.71
N GLY A 346 -57.28 -12.40 -9.58
CA GLY A 346 -58.54 -11.66 -9.49
C GLY A 346 -58.46 -10.22 -10.03
N SER A 347 -57.31 -9.55 -9.86
CA SER A 347 -57.06 -8.19 -10.37
C SER A 347 -57.05 -8.11 -11.91
N VAL A 348 -56.51 -9.13 -12.58
CA VAL A 348 -56.49 -9.24 -14.05
C VAL A 348 -57.91 -9.48 -14.58
N GLN A 349 -58.72 -10.27 -13.88
CA GLN A 349 -60.13 -10.47 -14.24
C GLN A 349 -60.96 -9.17 -14.08
N PHE A 350 -60.71 -8.37 -13.03
CA PHE A 350 -61.36 -7.07 -12.86
C PHE A 350 -60.93 -6.06 -13.93
N ALA A 351 -59.65 -6.05 -14.32
CA ALA A 351 -59.15 -5.19 -15.39
C ALA A 351 -59.78 -5.54 -16.75
N LYS A 352 -59.90 -6.84 -17.08
CA LYS A 352 -60.58 -7.33 -18.29
C LYS A 352 -62.06 -6.88 -18.33
N LYS A 353 -62.82 -7.03 -17.24
CA LYS A 353 -64.22 -6.56 -17.15
C LYS A 353 -64.37 -5.05 -17.28
N ARG A 354 -63.42 -4.27 -16.75
CA ARG A 354 -63.43 -2.81 -16.85
C ARG A 354 -63.12 -2.33 -18.27
N ALA A 355 -62.18 -2.99 -18.95
CA ALA A 355 -61.84 -2.71 -20.33
C ALA A 355 -63.02 -3.03 -21.27
N GLU A 356 -63.73 -4.14 -21.06
CA GLU A 356 -64.94 -4.48 -21.80
C GLU A 356 -66.03 -3.42 -21.61
N LYS A 357 -66.26 -2.98 -20.37
CA LYS A 357 -67.23 -1.92 -20.07
C LYS A 357 -66.87 -0.58 -20.71
N MET A 358 -65.59 -0.20 -20.71
CA MET A 358 -65.09 1.00 -21.41
C MET A 358 -65.31 0.91 -22.92
N ARG A 359 -65.05 -0.24 -23.55
CA ARG A 359 -65.28 -0.43 -24.99
C ARG A 359 -66.75 -0.28 -25.35
N LEU A 360 -67.66 -0.82 -24.54
CA LEU A 360 -69.10 -0.69 -24.76
C LEU A 360 -69.57 0.76 -24.62
N ILE A 361 -69.00 1.52 -23.68
CA ILE A 361 -69.30 2.95 -23.52
C ILE A 361 -68.79 3.74 -24.72
N GLU A 362 -67.55 3.49 -25.17
CA GLU A 362 -66.97 4.18 -26.32
C GLU A 362 -67.72 3.88 -27.63
N GLU A 363 -68.21 2.66 -27.82
CA GLU A 363 -69.06 2.30 -28.95
C GLU A 363 -70.45 2.96 -28.87
N ALA A 364 -71.00 3.13 -27.67
CA ALA A 364 -72.26 3.86 -27.46
C ALA A 364 -72.10 5.36 -27.74
N GLU A 365 -71.04 5.99 -27.21
CA GLU A 365 -70.73 7.41 -27.47
C GLU A 365 -70.47 7.68 -28.95
N ARG A 366 -69.82 6.73 -29.67
CA ARG A 366 -69.65 6.85 -31.12
C ARG A 366 -70.98 6.84 -31.86
N LYS A 367 -71.90 5.94 -31.48
CA LYS A 367 -73.25 5.90 -32.07
C LYS A 367 -74.07 7.14 -31.75
N GLU A 368 -73.98 7.66 -30.53
CA GLU A 368 -74.66 8.91 -30.15
C GLU A 368 -74.12 10.11 -30.95
N LYS A 369 -72.81 10.21 -31.14
CA LYS A 369 -72.20 11.26 -31.97
C LYS A 369 -72.59 11.14 -33.44
N GLU A 370 -72.69 9.93 -33.99
CA GLU A 370 -73.19 9.72 -35.35
C GLU A 370 -74.65 10.20 -35.49
N LEU A 371 -75.51 9.88 -34.51
CA LEU A 371 -76.91 10.34 -34.48
C LEU A 371 -77.02 11.87 -34.33
N GLU A 372 -76.20 12.50 -33.48
CA GLU A 372 -76.19 13.97 -33.34
C GLU A 372 -75.73 14.69 -34.62
N ILE A 373 -74.82 14.09 -35.39
CA ILE A 373 -74.38 14.65 -36.67
C ILE A 373 -75.50 14.54 -37.71
N GLU A 374 -76.24 13.42 -37.73
CA GLU A 374 -77.43 13.27 -38.59
C GLU A 374 -78.54 14.27 -38.21
N GLU A 375 -78.79 14.49 -36.91
CA GLU A 375 -79.76 15.49 -36.44
C GLU A 375 -79.34 16.92 -36.81
N LYS A 376 -78.07 17.29 -36.64
CA LYS A 376 -77.56 18.62 -37.02
C LYS A 376 -77.62 18.85 -38.53
N ALA A 377 -77.31 17.83 -39.35
CA ALA A 377 -77.47 17.91 -40.80
C ALA A 377 -78.95 18.09 -41.21
N SER A 378 -79.89 17.52 -40.46
CA SER A 378 -81.32 17.74 -40.68
C SER A 378 -81.79 19.15 -40.29
N LEU A 379 -81.23 19.74 -39.22
CA LEU A 379 -81.55 21.09 -38.74
C LEU A 379 -80.96 22.20 -39.62
N GLU A 380 -79.79 21.99 -40.22
CA GLU A 380 -79.18 22.94 -41.18
C GLU A 380 -79.99 23.07 -42.50
N THR A 381 -80.80 22.06 -42.85
CA THR A 381 -81.73 22.18 -43.99
C THR A 381 -82.99 23.00 -43.68
N VAL A 382 -83.29 23.27 -42.41
CA VAL A 382 -84.46 24.05 -41.97
C VAL A 382 -84.10 25.52 -41.68
N ALA A 383 -82.84 25.83 -41.38
CA ALA A 383 -82.39 27.18 -41.00
C ALA A 383 -82.11 28.15 -42.17
N ILE A 384 -82.21 27.70 -43.44
CA ILE A 384 -82.03 28.58 -44.62
C ILE A 384 -83.28 29.46 -44.89
N ASP A 385 -84.43 29.17 -44.26
CA ASP A 385 -85.72 29.82 -44.58
C ASP A 385 -86.15 30.95 -43.60
N ALA A 386 -85.34 31.34 -42.60
CA ALA A 386 -85.82 32.18 -41.49
C ALA A 386 -84.83 33.24 -40.92
N SER A 387 -83.97 33.85 -41.75
CA SER A 387 -83.13 34.98 -41.31
C SER A 387 -83.19 36.19 -42.27
N GLU A 388 -84.34 36.85 -42.32
CA GLU A 388 -84.42 38.29 -42.55
C GLU A 388 -84.84 38.96 -41.22
N ILE A 389 -84.17 40.07 -40.88
CA ILE A 389 -84.57 41.10 -39.90
C ILE A 389 -83.92 41.04 -38.50
N ASP A 390 -82.80 41.76 -38.44
CA ASP A 390 -82.50 42.93 -37.58
C ASP A 390 -81.38 42.80 -36.51
N ASP A 391 -80.31 43.52 -36.84
CA ASP A 391 -79.26 44.03 -35.97
C ASP A 391 -79.81 45.08 -34.99
N SER A 392 -79.41 45.03 -33.72
CA SER A 392 -78.77 46.21 -33.10
C SER A 392 -78.23 45.96 -31.68
N PHE A 393 -76.90 46.03 -31.61
CA PHE A 393 -76.07 46.74 -30.64
C PHE A 393 -76.31 46.63 -29.11
N GLN A 394 -75.39 45.86 -28.51
CA GLN A 394 -74.51 46.18 -27.37
C GLN A 394 -75.09 46.43 -25.96
N LYS A 395 -74.66 45.58 -25.02
CA LYS A 395 -73.69 45.95 -23.96
C LYS A 395 -73.18 44.72 -23.20
N HIS A 396 -71.85 44.60 -23.11
CA HIS A 396 -71.18 43.71 -22.17
C HIS A 396 -71.16 44.34 -20.77
N GLU A 397 -71.49 43.56 -19.75
CA GLU A 397 -71.13 43.80 -18.35
C GLU A 397 -70.37 42.59 -17.79
N TRP A 398 -69.56 42.87 -16.80
CA TRP A 398 -68.28 42.23 -16.44
C TRP A 398 -68.41 41.29 -15.22
N LEU A 399 -67.38 40.47 -15.02
CA LEU A 399 -67.05 39.56 -13.89
C LEU A 399 -67.81 39.77 -12.57
N VAL A 400 -68.16 38.66 -11.89
CA VAL A 400 -67.94 38.49 -10.43
C VAL A 400 -67.67 37.01 -10.10
N GLU A 401 -66.52 36.82 -9.43
CA GLU A 401 -66.02 35.74 -8.53
C GLU A 401 -65.95 34.27 -8.96
#